data_AF-A0A268QVT4-F1
#
_entry.id   AF-A0A268QVT4-F1
#
_cell.length_a   1.000
_cell.length_b   1.000
_cell.length_c   1.000
_cell.angle_alpha   90.00
_cell.angle_beta   90.00
_cell.angle_gamma   90.00
#
_symmetry.space_group_name_H-M   'P 1'
#
loop_
_entity.id
_entity.type
_entity.pdbx_description
1 polymer ?
#
loop_
_entity_poly.entity_id
_entity_poly.type
_entity_poly.pdbx_seq_one_letter_code
_entity_poly.pdbx_strand_id
1 'polypeptide(L)' 'TLNEGGFVEDTLRAIDGRVIHTYHTEGAGGGHAPDIIKAASYPNILPSSTNPTRPFTINTIAEHLDMLM' A
#
# COMPACT_ATOMS: atom_id res chain seq x y z
N THR A 1 5.56 0.87 6.32
CA THR A 1 5.01 1.50 7.53
C THR A 1 5.79 2.72 7.95
N LEU A 2 7.10 2.62 8.17
CA LEU A 2 7.82 3.49 9.10
C LEU A 2 7.97 4.96 8.67
N ASN A 3 7.79 5.29 7.40
CA ASN A 3 8.02 6.63 6.85
C ASN A 3 9.42 7.20 7.16
N GLU A 4 10.42 6.32 7.30
CA GLU A 4 11.78 6.67 7.73
C GLU A 4 12.53 7.53 6.70
N GLY A 5 12.40 7.20 5.41
CA GLY A 5 12.99 7.95 4.29
C GLY A 5 12.11 9.09 3.77
N GLY A 6 10.97 9.38 4.42
CA GLY A 6 9.95 10.32 3.96
C GLY A 6 8.54 9.71 3.92
N PHE A 7 7.56 10.53 3.59
CA PHE A 7 6.16 10.12 3.43
C PHE A 7 5.87 9.63 2.00
N VAL A 8 4.63 9.19 1.75
CA VAL A 8 4.24 8.64 0.43
C VAL A 8 4.51 9.63 -0.70
N GLU A 9 4.38 10.93 -0.45
CA GLU A 9 4.64 12.00 -1.40
C GLU A 9 6.13 12.09 -1.79
N ASP A 10 7.04 11.82 -0.85
CA ASP A 10 8.48 11.80 -1.12
C ASP A 10 8.86 10.58 -1.96
N THR A 11 8.25 9.43 -1.69
CA THR A 11 8.40 8.22 -2.53
C THR A 11 7.84 8.45 -3.93
N LEU A 12 6.67 9.07 -4.07
CA LEU A 12 6.08 9.41 -5.36
C LEU A 12 6.95 10.41 -6.13
N ARG A 13 7.56 11.38 -5.44
CA ARG A 13 8.55 12.29 -6.02
C ARG A 13 9.79 11.54 -6.49
N ALA A 14 10.29 10.60 -5.70
CA ALA A 14 11.45 9.76 -6.07
C ALA A 14 11.16 8.86 -7.27
N ILE A 15 9.91 8.38 -7.45
CA ILE A 15 9.49 7.63 -8.64
C ILE A 15 9.59 8.48 -9.91
N ASP A 16 9.44 9.81 -9.80
CA ASP A 16 9.66 10.78 -10.90
C ASP A 16 8.88 10.44 -12.18
N GLY A 17 7.58 10.14 -12.03
CA GLY A 17 6.69 9.83 -13.15
C GLY A 17 7.02 8.55 -13.94
N ARG A 18 8.04 7.79 -13.55
CA ARG A 18 8.39 6.51 -14.19
C ARG A 18 7.33 5.46 -13.92
N VAL A 19 7.15 4.55 -14.87
CA VAL A 19 6.20 3.44 -14.72
C VAL A 19 6.68 2.50 -13.63
N ILE A 20 5.81 2.20 -12.67
CA ILE A 20 6.11 1.27 -11.58
C ILE A 20 4.85 0.53 -11.13
N HIS A 21 5.02 -0.73 -10.74
CA HIS A 21 3.95 -1.57 -10.18
C HIS A 21 4.01 -1.50 -8.65
N THR A 22 2.94 -1.01 -8.01
CA THR A 22 2.81 -1.06 -6.55
C THR A 22 2.12 -2.35 -6.11
N TYR A 23 2.81 -3.14 -5.29
CA TYR A 23 2.23 -4.31 -4.65
C TYR A 23 1.34 -3.90 -3.47
N HIS A 24 0.30 -4.69 -3.20
CA HIS A 24 -0.66 -4.52 -2.09
C HIS A 24 -0.95 -3.04 -1.79
N THR A 25 -1.46 -2.32 -2.80
CA THR A 25 -1.62 -0.87 -2.78
C THR A 25 -2.53 -0.38 -1.65
N GLU A 26 -3.36 -1.23 -1.02
CA GLU A 26 -4.15 -0.83 0.14
C GLU A 26 -3.32 -0.68 1.43
N GLY A 27 -2.19 -1.39 1.54
CA GLY A 27 -1.16 -1.15 2.55
C GLY A 27 -1.10 -2.11 3.75
N ALA A 28 -2.07 -3.01 3.96
CA ALA A 28 -1.99 -4.00 5.04
C ALA A 28 -0.86 -5.02 4.78
N GLY A 29 -0.62 -5.39 3.51
CA GLY A 29 0.56 -6.16 3.11
C GLY A 29 1.89 -5.40 3.20
N GLY A 30 1.84 -4.08 3.45
CA GLY A 30 3.00 -3.20 3.59
C GLY A 30 2.92 -1.95 2.70
N GLY A 31 3.26 -0.80 3.28
CA GLY A 31 3.34 0.47 2.54
C GLY A 31 3.50 1.66 3.48
N HIS A 32 3.60 2.88 2.93
CA HIS A 32 3.54 4.11 3.73
C HIS A 32 2.25 4.14 4.54
N ALA A 33 2.38 4.24 5.87
CA ALA A 33 1.23 4.21 6.76
C ALA A 33 0.79 5.66 7.07
N PRO A 34 -0.51 5.99 6.95
CA PRO A 34 -1.63 5.11 6.57
C PRO A 34 -2.05 5.19 5.09
N ASP A 35 -1.30 5.88 4.24
CA ASP A 35 -1.82 6.51 3.03
C ASP A 35 -1.18 6.08 1.70
N ILE A 36 -0.48 4.93 1.67
CA ILE A 36 0.05 4.34 0.43
C ILE A 36 -1.01 4.15 -0.66
N ILE A 37 -2.28 3.98 -0.29
CA ILE A 37 -3.40 3.83 -1.23
C ILE A 37 -3.54 5.02 -2.19
N LYS A 38 -3.02 6.20 -1.83
CA LYS A 38 -2.92 7.37 -2.73
C LYS A 38 -2.19 7.06 -4.04
N ALA A 39 -1.23 6.12 -4.04
CA ALA A 39 -0.49 5.76 -5.24
C ALA A 39 -1.39 5.30 -6.40
N ALA A 40 -2.58 4.74 -6.11
CA ALA A 40 -3.52 4.30 -7.13
C ALA A 40 -4.12 5.45 -7.98
N SER A 41 -3.99 6.72 -7.56
CA SER A 41 -4.49 7.88 -8.32
C SER A 41 -3.52 8.40 -9.38
N TYR A 42 -2.31 7.85 -9.47
CA TYR A 42 -1.25 8.36 -10.35
C TYR A 42 -1.21 7.58 -11.68
N PRO A 43 -1.11 8.26 -12.83
CA PRO A 43 -1.25 7.63 -14.15
C PRO A 43 -0.09 6.68 -14.52
N ASN A 44 1.08 6.86 -13.90
CA ASN A 44 2.27 6.04 -14.09
C ASN A 44 2.34 4.84 -13.13
N ILE A 45 1.35 4.65 -12.27
CA ILE A 45 1.30 3.55 -11.32
C ILE A 45 0.42 2.43 -11.87
N LEU A 46 0.92 1.19 -11.82
CA LEU A 46 0.14 -0.02 -12.06
C LEU A 46 -0.22 -0.63 -10.68
N PRO A 47 -1.40 -0.34 -10.10
CA PRO A 47 -1.73 -0.79 -8.76
C PRO A 47 -2.21 -2.24 -8.73
N SER A 48 -1.92 -2.95 -7.65
CA SER A 48 -2.42 -4.31 -7.41
C SER A 48 -2.80 -4.55 -5.96
N SER A 49 -3.66 -5.55 -5.73
CA SER A 49 -3.99 -6.02 -4.39
C SER A 49 -3.43 -7.42 -4.17
N THR A 50 -3.07 -7.74 -2.93
CA THR A 50 -2.83 -9.14 -2.51
C THR A 50 -4.11 -9.77 -2.00
N ASN A 51 -4.12 -11.09 -1.92
CA ASN A 51 -5.34 -11.86 -1.63
C ASN A 51 -5.89 -11.80 -0.20
N PRO A 52 -5.13 -11.53 0.90
CA PRO A 52 -5.72 -11.67 2.24
C PRO A 52 -6.79 -10.63 2.56
N THR A 53 -6.69 -9.43 1.95
CA THR A 53 -7.66 -8.34 2.13
C THR A 53 -8.83 -8.38 1.12
N ARG A 54 -9.07 -9.52 0.46
CA ARG A 54 -10.02 -9.68 -0.64
C ARG A 54 -11.02 -10.82 -0.40
N PRO A 55 -12.33 -10.54 -0.26
CA PRO A 55 -12.95 -9.25 0.04
C PRO A 55 -12.81 -8.89 1.53
N PHE A 56 -13.40 -7.78 1.95
CA PHE A 56 -13.59 -7.51 3.38
C PHE A 56 -14.63 -8.46 3.96
N THR A 57 -14.27 -9.16 5.04
CA THR A 57 -15.13 -10.12 5.76
C THR A 57 -15.12 -9.82 7.27
N ILE A 58 -16.00 -10.48 8.02
CA ILE A 58 -16.07 -10.33 9.48
C ILE A 58 -14.78 -10.70 10.21
N ASN A 59 -13.92 -11.53 9.62
CA ASN A 59 -12.68 -12.01 10.24
C ASN A 59 -11.44 -11.24 9.78
N THR A 60 -11.54 -10.44 8.71
CA THR A 60 -10.37 -9.85 8.04
C THR A 60 -9.49 -9.07 9.01
N ILE A 61 -10.06 -8.22 9.87
CA ILE A 61 -9.26 -7.41 10.80
C ILE A 61 -8.59 -8.25 11.88
N ALA A 62 -9.34 -9.16 12.51
CA ALA A 62 -8.81 -9.98 13.60
C ALA A 62 -7.69 -10.90 13.10
N GLU A 63 -7.90 -11.54 11.94
CA GLU A 63 -6.88 -12.37 11.28
C GLU A 63 -5.63 -11.56 10.93
N HIS A 64 -5.77 -10.37 10.33
CA HIS A 64 -4.62 -9.58 9.89
C HIS A 64 -3.84 -8.95 11.05
N LEU A 65 -4.54 -8.60 12.13
CA LEU A 65 -3.88 -8.06 13.31
C LEU A 65 -2.98 -9.12 13.96
N ASP A 66 -3.47 -10.36 14.10
CA ASP A 66 -2.69 -11.48 14.62
C ASP A 66 -1.57 -11.91 13.65
N MET A 67 -1.82 -11.87 12.34
CA MET A 67 -0.82 -12.20 11.32
C MET A 67 0.37 -11.22 11.29
N LEU A 68 0.14 -9.95 11.64
CA LEU A 68 1.16 -8.90 11.60
C LEU A 68 2.03 -8.87 12.88
N MET A 69 1.46 -9.27 14.02
CA MET A 69 2.10 -9.23 15.33
C MET A 69 3.06 -10.40 15.57
#